data_AF-A0A7J6RWD5-F1
#
_entry.id   AF-A0A7J6RWD5-F1
#
_cell.length_a   1.000
_cell.length_b   1.000
_cell.length_c   1.000
_cell.angle_alpha   90.00
_cell.angle_beta   90.00
_cell.angle_gamma   90.00
#
_symmetry.space_group_name_H-M   'P 1'
#
loop_
_entity.id
_entity.type
_entity.pdbx_description
1 polymer ?
#
loop_
_entity_poly.entity_id
_entity_poly.type
_entity_poly.pdbx_seq_one_letter_code
_entity_poly.pdbx_strand_id
1 'polypeptide(L)'
;MVQQYASFGVAPTVRTYETLLRMLGKGMGDNARFMALYTQMKEHFKAVEESSKAKGENNALVEVGERKTHAVMVPPSGDPDACPPQMSEEMLRLALDVAMNSKSSRATLAVLDDMYSRGVMPLPYQAGRLAKVGRKVVQLHHMVAKLVAKNRQQMFDKVSRRKKLDELEIRQHELLLAKEGLTTLDATPLHEARERYWEHIDKKSGGKDPSLPYDQYRQMKKKGGDFYAKMRDKPQPNFIAEKFI
;
A
#
# COMPACT_ATOMS: atom_id res chain seq x y z
N MET A 1 29.15 17.98 -21.81
CA MET A 1 28.23 16.84 -22.05
C MET A 1 26.80 17.34 -22.20
N VAL A 2 26.12 17.83 -21.15
CA VAL A 2 24.70 18.25 -21.27
C VAL A 2 24.50 19.45 -22.21
N GLN A 3 25.46 20.39 -22.26
CA GLN A 3 25.41 21.55 -23.16
C GLN A 3 25.36 21.18 -24.65
N GLN A 4 25.83 19.99 -25.04
CA GLN A 4 25.79 19.53 -26.43
C GLN A 4 24.37 19.13 -26.86
N TYR A 5 23.50 18.73 -25.92
CA TYR A 5 22.09 18.46 -26.24
C TYR A 5 21.36 19.75 -26.66
N ALA A 6 21.74 20.89 -26.08
CA ALA A 6 21.20 22.20 -26.46
C ALA A 6 21.54 22.56 -27.92
N SER A 7 22.73 22.20 -28.41
CA SER A 7 23.09 22.41 -29.83
C SER A 7 22.29 21.53 -30.79
N PHE A 8 21.73 20.41 -30.34
CA PHE A 8 20.86 19.56 -31.15
C PHE A 8 19.37 19.92 -31.01
N GLY A 9 19.02 20.93 -30.20
CA GLY A 9 17.63 21.30 -29.93
C GLY A 9 16.82 20.21 -29.19
N VAL A 10 17.49 19.22 -28.59
CA VAL A 10 16.85 18.11 -27.88
C VAL A 10 16.97 18.34 -26.38
N ALA A 11 15.84 18.30 -25.67
CA ALA A 11 15.85 18.37 -24.21
C ALA A 11 16.38 17.06 -23.60
N PRO A 12 17.29 17.11 -22.62
CA PRO A 12 17.81 15.91 -21.99
C PRO A 12 16.73 15.20 -21.16
N THR A 13 16.43 13.95 -21.52
CA THR A 13 15.49 13.08 -20.80
C THR A 13 16.09 12.56 -19.48
N VAL A 14 15.23 12.11 -18.55
CA VAL A 14 15.63 11.44 -17.29
C VAL A 14 16.65 10.33 -17.55
N ARG A 15 16.36 9.43 -18.50
CA ARG A 15 17.24 8.32 -18.87
C ARG A 15 18.63 8.78 -19.32
N THR A 16 18.72 9.93 -19.99
CA THR A 16 19.99 10.52 -20.43
C THR A 16 20.84 10.92 -19.23
N TYR A 17 20.26 11.65 -18.27
CA TYR A 17 20.95 11.98 -17.03
C TYR A 17 21.36 10.74 -16.24
N GLU A 18 20.49 9.74 -16.16
CA GLU A 18 20.80 8.49 -15.46
C GLU A 18 21.97 7.74 -16.10
N THR A 19 22.02 7.70 -17.44
CA THR A 19 23.10 7.03 -18.16
C THR A 19 24.43 7.76 -17.92
N LEU A 20 24.43 9.09 -18.01
CA LEU A 20 25.61 9.92 -17.72
C LEU A 20 26.08 9.76 -16.27
N LEU A 21 25.17 9.77 -15.30
CA LEU A 21 25.48 9.58 -13.89
C LEU A 21 26.04 8.17 -13.61
N ARG A 22 25.49 7.12 -14.24
CA ARG A 22 26.04 5.75 -14.13
C ARG A 22 27.47 5.65 -14.65
N MET A 23 27.73 6.27 -15.81
CA MET A 23 29.09 6.29 -16.38
C MET A 23 30.08 7.02 -15.48
N LEU A 24 29.71 8.20 -14.96
CA LEU A 24 30.56 9.00 -14.06
C LEU A 24 30.80 8.30 -12.72
N GLY A 25 29.76 7.73 -12.13
CA GLY A 25 29.80 7.13 -10.79
C GLY A 25 30.55 5.79 -10.73
N LYS A 26 30.43 4.94 -11.76
CA LYS A 26 31.11 3.63 -11.79
C LYS A 26 32.42 3.63 -12.56
N GLY A 27 32.54 4.42 -13.62
CA GLY A 27 33.65 4.32 -14.58
C GLY A 27 34.78 5.32 -14.39
N MET A 28 34.49 6.56 -13.97
CA MET A 28 35.48 7.65 -13.96
C MET A 28 35.92 8.10 -12.56
N GLY A 29 35.17 7.78 -11.50
CA GLY A 29 35.50 8.16 -10.12
C GLY A 29 35.49 9.67 -9.85
N ASP A 30 34.97 10.46 -10.79
CA ASP A 30 35.04 11.92 -10.78
C ASP A 30 33.87 12.50 -9.96
N ASN A 31 33.98 12.37 -8.63
CA ASN A 31 32.90 12.66 -7.68
C ASN A 31 32.34 14.09 -7.83
N ALA A 32 33.19 15.07 -8.10
CA ALA A 32 32.79 16.46 -8.26
C ALA A 32 31.90 16.67 -9.50
N ARG A 33 32.28 16.07 -10.64
CA ARG A 33 31.48 16.14 -11.88
C ARG A 33 30.17 15.40 -11.75
N PHE A 34 30.17 14.25 -11.06
CA PHE A 34 28.95 13.53 -10.74
C PHE A 34 27.98 14.42 -9.95
N MET A 35 28.44 15.08 -8.88
CA MET A 35 27.56 15.91 -8.06
C MET A 35 27.10 17.18 -8.79
N ALA A 36 27.93 17.77 -9.65
CA ALA A 36 27.53 18.90 -10.49
C ALA A 36 26.45 18.51 -11.51
N LEU A 37 26.58 17.34 -12.13
CA LEU A 37 25.56 16.80 -13.04
C LEU A 37 24.26 16.48 -12.28
N TYR A 38 24.39 15.93 -11.07
CA TYR A 38 23.26 15.64 -10.19
C TYR A 38 22.48 16.90 -9.81
N THR A 39 23.16 17.99 -9.45
CA THR A 39 22.49 19.27 -9.15
C THR A 39 21.83 19.87 -10.39
N GLN A 40 22.52 19.84 -11.54
CA GLN A 40 21.96 20.34 -12.80
C GLN A 40 20.68 19.59 -13.19
N MET A 41 20.66 18.27 -13.01
CA MET A 41 19.49 17.44 -13.23
C MET A 41 18.32 17.84 -12.31
N LYS A 42 18.58 18.10 -11.02
CA LYS A 42 17.55 18.55 -10.08
C LYS A 42 16.94 19.90 -10.48
N GLU A 43 17.77 20.84 -10.91
CA GLU A 43 17.33 22.15 -11.38
C GLU A 43 16.45 22.03 -12.64
N HIS A 44 16.86 21.16 -13.57
CA HIS A 44 16.07 20.88 -14.78
C HIS A 44 14.69 20.33 -14.43
N PHE A 45 14.59 19.36 -13.52
CA PHE A 45 13.28 18.82 -13.12
C PHE A 45 12.43 19.82 -12.35
N LYS A 46 13.03 20.65 -11.51
CA LYS A 46 12.32 21.72 -10.82
C LYS A 46 11.72 22.72 -11.82
N ALA A 47 12.46 23.11 -12.85
CA ALA A 47 11.98 24.00 -13.91
C ALA A 47 10.84 23.36 -14.74
N VAL A 48 10.91 22.04 -14.99
CA VAL A 48 9.83 21.29 -15.68
C VAL A 48 8.56 21.22 -14.82
N GLU A 49 8.69 21.03 -13.50
CA GLU A 49 7.54 21.06 -12.58
C GLU A 49 6.90 22.46 -12.46
N GLU A 50 7.70 23.52 -12.50
CA GLU A 50 7.19 24.90 -12.44
C GLU A 50 6.49 25.31 -13.74
N SER A 51 7.05 24.94 -14.89
CA SER A 51 6.45 25.22 -16.21
C SER A 51 5.15 24.45 -16.46
N SER A 52 5.01 23.24 -15.90
CA SER A 52 3.75 22.47 -15.97
C SER A 52 2.67 23.06 -15.06
N LYS A 53 3.02 23.57 -13.87
CA LYS A 53 2.06 24.28 -12.99
C LYS A 53 1.56 25.58 -13.61
N ALA A 54 2.44 26.37 -14.23
CA ALA A 54 2.07 27.63 -14.90
C ALA A 54 1.12 27.43 -16.10
N LYS A 55 1.15 26.26 -16.76
CA LYS A 55 0.19 25.91 -17.83
C LYS A 55 -1.16 25.42 -17.30
N GLY A 56 -1.21 24.90 -16.07
CA GLY A 56 -2.44 24.41 -15.44
C GLY A 56 -3.38 25.52 -14.96
N GLU A 57 -2.85 26.69 -14.58
CA GLU A 57 -3.67 27.82 -14.08
C GLU A 57 -4.46 28.52 -15.20
N ASN A 58 -3.99 28.46 -16.44
CA ASN A 58 -4.71 29.05 -17.59
C ASN A 58 -5.89 28.19 -18.10
N ASN A 59 -6.08 26.97 -17.58
CA ASN A 59 -7.18 26.07 -17.91
C ASN A 59 -8.21 25.90 -16.78
N ALA A 60 -8.08 26.62 -15.66
CA ALA A 60 -8.90 26.44 -14.47
C ALA A 60 -10.20 27.25 -14.42
N LEU A 61 -10.69 27.77 -15.56
CA LEU A 61 -11.97 28.48 -15.67
C LEU A 61 -13.01 27.70 -16.49
N VAL A 62 -13.20 26.41 -16.22
CA VAL A 62 -14.42 25.68 -16.63
C VAL A 62 -14.82 24.68 -15.53
N GLU A 63 -15.95 25.00 -14.89
CA GLU A 63 -16.94 24.17 -14.18
C GLU A 63 -16.60 23.36 -12.91
N VAL A 64 -17.04 23.94 -11.80
CA VAL A 64 -17.91 23.40 -10.72
C VAL A 64 -18.21 21.89 -10.69
N GLY A 65 -17.83 21.29 -9.55
CA GLY A 65 -18.65 20.31 -8.85
C GLY A 65 -18.32 18.84 -9.10
N GLU A 66 -17.57 18.23 -8.17
CA GLU A 66 -17.89 16.94 -7.54
C GLU A 66 -16.78 16.47 -6.58
N ARG A 67 -17.19 15.61 -5.65
CA ARG A 67 -16.55 15.33 -4.35
C ARG A 67 -15.24 14.55 -4.49
N LYS A 68 -14.23 14.98 -3.72
CA LYS A 68 -12.99 14.23 -3.47
C LYS A 68 -13.29 12.96 -2.67
N THR A 69 -13.18 11.80 -3.32
CA THR A 69 -12.80 10.54 -2.68
C THR A 69 -11.59 9.96 -3.39
N HIS A 70 -10.66 9.48 -2.57
CA HIS A 70 -9.37 8.91 -2.95
C HIS A 70 -9.44 7.90 -4.10
N ALA A 71 -8.86 8.27 -5.25
CA ALA A 71 -8.27 7.34 -6.19
C ALA A 71 -7.09 8.05 -6.86
N VAL A 72 -5.87 7.56 -6.58
CA VAL A 72 -4.72 7.83 -7.44
C VAL A 72 -4.96 7.02 -8.71
N MET A 73 -5.77 7.57 -9.61
CA MET A 73 -5.84 7.14 -11.00
C MET A 73 -4.66 7.79 -11.71
N VAL A 74 -3.66 6.97 -12.01
CA VAL A 74 -2.67 7.29 -13.05
C VAL A 74 -3.46 7.37 -14.38
N PRO A 75 -3.45 8.51 -15.09
CA PRO A 75 -4.07 8.57 -16.40
C PRO A 75 -3.26 7.71 -17.40
N PRO A 76 -3.92 6.98 -18.33
CA PRO A 76 -3.25 6.28 -19.41
C PRO A 76 -2.93 7.28 -20.53
N SER A 77 -1.86 8.07 -20.38
CA SER A 77 -1.30 8.83 -21.49
C SER A 77 -0.36 7.91 -22.28
N GLY A 78 -0.74 7.60 -23.53
CA GLY A 78 -0.12 6.63 -24.44
C GLY A 78 1.26 6.97 -25.00
N ASP A 79 2.20 7.41 -24.15
CA ASP A 79 3.63 7.45 -24.47
C ASP A 79 4.36 6.44 -23.55
N PRO A 80 4.90 5.32 -24.06
CA PRO A 80 5.64 4.35 -23.25
C PRO A 80 6.94 4.91 -22.64
N ASP A 81 7.34 6.12 -23.04
CA ASP A 81 8.50 6.86 -22.53
C ASP A 81 8.13 8.03 -21.60
N ALA A 82 6.85 8.23 -21.28
CA ALA A 82 6.43 9.16 -20.22
C ALA A 82 6.70 8.56 -18.83
N CYS A 83 7.96 8.23 -18.56
CA CYS A 83 8.40 7.97 -17.20
C CYS A 83 8.13 9.22 -16.35
N PRO A 84 7.64 9.08 -15.11
CA PRO A 84 7.58 10.22 -14.20
C PRO A 84 8.96 10.89 -14.16
N PRO A 85 9.06 12.22 -13.97
CA PRO A 85 10.31 12.99 -13.93
C PRO A 85 11.15 12.68 -12.68
N GLN A 86 11.10 11.45 -12.20
CA GLN A 86 11.58 11.01 -10.92
C GLN A 86 12.71 10.01 -11.15
N MET A 87 13.92 10.45 -10.80
CA MET A 87 15.11 9.62 -10.71
C MET A 87 14.87 8.28 -9.99
N SER A 88 15.44 7.21 -10.52
CA SER A 88 15.36 5.86 -9.98
C SER A 88 15.93 5.71 -8.56
N GLU A 89 15.41 4.73 -7.82
CA GLU A 89 15.89 4.37 -6.47
C GLU A 89 17.37 3.93 -6.47
N GLU A 90 17.79 3.18 -7.48
CA GLU A 90 19.19 2.77 -7.65
C GLU A 90 20.12 3.97 -7.83
N MET A 91 19.66 5.01 -8.53
CA MET A 91 20.44 6.21 -8.75
C MET A 91 20.66 7.00 -7.47
N LEU A 92 19.63 7.10 -6.61
CA LEU A 92 19.77 7.73 -5.28
C LEU A 92 20.79 6.98 -4.42
N ARG A 93 20.78 5.65 -4.46
CA ARG A 93 21.76 4.82 -3.76
C ARG A 93 23.17 5.05 -4.30
N LEU A 94 23.34 5.12 -5.61
CA LEU A 94 24.63 5.44 -6.24
C LEU A 94 25.11 6.84 -5.86
N ALA A 95 24.21 7.82 -5.91
CA ALA A 95 24.50 9.20 -5.53
C ALA A 95 24.92 9.31 -4.07
N LEU A 96 24.33 8.52 -3.18
CA LEU A 96 24.73 8.47 -1.77
C LEU A 96 26.16 7.92 -1.62
N ASP A 97 26.50 6.85 -2.33
CA ASP A 97 27.85 6.30 -2.30
C ASP A 97 28.89 7.31 -2.83
N VAL A 98 28.59 7.98 -3.94
CA VAL A 98 29.46 9.04 -4.50
C VAL A 98 29.57 10.23 -3.54
N ALA A 99 28.47 10.65 -2.90
CA ALA A 99 28.47 11.72 -1.91
C ALA A 99 29.34 11.37 -0.69
N MET A 100 29.21 10.15 -0.16
CA MET A 100 30.05 9.68 0.93
C MET A 100 31.53 9.59 0.53
N ASN A 101 31.82 9.15 -0.71
CA ASN A 101 33.19 9.08 -1.23
C ASN A 101 33.81 10.47 -1.43
N SER A 102 33.01 11.47 -1.79
CA SER A 102 33.45 12.86 -1.91
C SER A 102 33.80 13.52 -0.57
N LYS A 103 33.46 12.87 0.57
CA LYS A 103 33.60 13.40 1.94
C LYS A 103 32.86 14.73 2.18
N SER A 104 31.93 15.09 1.30
CA SER A 104 31.12 16.30 1.45
C SER A 104 29.86 16.04 2.27
N SER A 105 29.81 16.59 3.49
CA SER A 105 28.65 16.49 4.37
C SER A 105 27.41 17.16 3.76
N ARG A 106 27.57 18.32 3.12
CA ARG A 106 26.49 19.05 2.45
C ARG A 106 25.89 18.23 1.30
N ALA A 107 26.74 17.61 0.50
CA ALA A 107 26.30 16.80 -0.63
C ALA A 107 25.59 15.52 -0.15
N THR A 108 26.09 14.92 0.94
CA THR A 108 25.46 13.75 1.57
C THR A 108 24.09 14.10 2.15
N LEU A 109 23.96 15.25 2.83
CA LEU A 109 22.67 15.73 3.36
C LEU A 109 21.66 15.96 2.24
N ALA A 110 22.06 16.62 1.15
CA ALA A 110 21.18 16.87 0.02
C ALA A 110 20.61 15.58 -0.59
N VAL A 111 21.46 14.54 -0.74
CA VAL A 111 20.99 13.23 -1.22
C VAL A 111 20.09 12.54 -0.20
N LEU A 112 20.39 12.63 1.10
CA LEU A 112 19.55 12.05 2.15
C LEU A 112 18.19 12.74 2.25
N ASP A 113 18.10 14.05 2.04
CA ASP A 113 16.85 14.80 1.95
C ASP A 113 16.02 14.34 0.74
N ASP A 114 16.66 14.10 -0.40
CA ASP A 114 15.99 13.57 -1.60
C ASP A 114 15.46 12.15 -1.37
N MET A 115 16.27 11.30 -0.73
CA MET A 115 15.88 9.95 -0.31
C MET A 115 14.72 9.99 0.68
N TYR A 116 14.77 10.89 1.66
CA TYR A 116 13.72 11.09 2.64
C TYR A 116 12.42 11.52 1.96
N SER A 117 12.46 12.50 1.05
CA SER A 117 11.29 13.00 0.33
C SER A 117 10.62 11.89 -0.47
N ARG A 118 11.42 11.07 -1.18
CA ARG A 118 10.93 9.95 -2.01
C ARG A 118 10.59 8.70 -1.20
N GLY A 119 10.98 8.64 0.08
CA GLY A 119 10.78 7.47 0.93
C GLY A 119 11.64 6.27 0.53
N VAL A 120 12.76 6.53 -0.15
CA VAL A 120 13.77 5.54 -0.52
C VAL A 120 14.75 5.39 0.64
N MET A 121 15.05 4.15 1.04
CA MET A 121 15.94 3.88 2.16
C MET A 121 17.35 3.48 1.68
N PRO A 122 18.40 3.89 2.42
CA PRO A 122 19.77 3.43 2.14
C PRO A 122 19.89 1.92 2.39
N LEU A 123 20.81 1.28 1.68
CA LEU A 123 21.10 -0.13 1.89
C LEU A 123 21.81 -0.35 3.24
N PRO A 124 21.74 -1.55 3.85
CA PRO A 124 22.34 -1.80 5.17
C PRO A 124 23.83 -1.46 5.23
N TYR A 125 24.59 -1.80 4.19
CA TYR A 125 26.01 -1.46 4.11
C TYR A 125 26.24 0.07 4.00
N GLN A 126 25.37 0.78 3.27
CA GLN A 126 25.43 2.24 3.14
C GLN A 126 25.08 2.91 4.46
N ALA A 127 24.09 2.41 5.20
CA ALA A 127 23.72 2.90 6.52
C ALA A 127 24.87 2.72 7.52
N GLY A 128 25.54 1.56 7.51
CA GLY A 128 26.71 1.31 8.35
C GLY A 128 27.90 2.23 8.01
N ARG A 129 28.15 2.49 6.73
CA ARG A 129 29.15 3.49 6.29
C ARG A 129 28.74 4.91 6.69
N LEU A 130 27.47 5.27 6.51
CA LEU A 130 26.94 6.58 6.81
C LEU A 130 27.03 6.90 8.30
N ALA A 131 26.80 5.92 9.18
CA ALA A 131 27.01 6.10 10.62
C ALA A 131 28.48 6.42 10.95
N LYS A 132 29.44 5.80 10.24
CA LYS A 132 30.88 6.07 10.41
C LYS A 132 31.27 7.44 9.84
N VAL A 133 30.82 7.79 8.64
CA VAL A 133 31.11 9.06 7.96
C VAL A 133 30.43 10.23 8.68
N GLY A 134 29.19 10.04 9.09
CA GLY A 134 28.35 11.03 9.76
C GLY A 134 28.66 11.21 11.24
N ARG A 135 29.55 10.40 11.85
CA ARG A 135 29.82 10.44 13.30
C ARG A 135 30.17 11.85 13.83
N LYS A 136 30.85 12.66 13.02
CA LYS A 136 31.29 14.03 13.37
C LYS A 136 30.30 15.12 12.97
N VAL A 137 29.22 14.79 12.26
CA VAL A 137 28.30 15.78 11.68
C VAL A 137 26.91 15.58 12.29
N VAL A 138 26.54 16.48 13.21
CA VAL A 138 25.26 16.40 13.95
C VAL A 138 24.04 16.40 13.00
N GLN A 139 24.08 17.18 11.93
CA GLN A 139 23.00 17.23 10.94
C GLN A 139 22.76 15.88 10.27
N LEU A 140 23.82 15.11 9.98
CA LEU A 140 23.70 13.77 9.40
C LEU A 140 23.01 12.82 10.38
N HIS A 141 23.34 12.88 11.67
CA HIS A 141 22.65 12.08 12.70
C HIS A 141 21.16 12.38 12.76
N HIS A 142 20.78 13.66 12.75
CA HIS A 142 19.38 14.06 12.77
C HIS A 142 18.63 13.54 11.53
N MET A 143 19.24 13.62 10.35
CA MET A 143 18.65 13.09 9.12
C MET A 143 18.54 11.56 9.10
N VAL A 144 19.55 10.86 9.60
CA VAL A 144 19.50 9.40 9.77
C VAL A 144 18.38 9.03 10.73
N ALA A 145 18.21 9.75 11.85
CA ALA A 145 17.12 9.51 12.79
C ALA A 145 15.73 9.70 12.13
N LYS A 146 15.56 10.75 11.32
CA LYS A 146 14.33 10.96 10.53
C LYS A 146 14.04 9.83 9.56
N LEU A 147 15.07 9.35 8.84
CA LEU A 147 14.95 8.22 7.92
C LEU A 147 14.58 6.93 8.66
N VAL A 148 15.19 6.66 9.81
CA VAL A 148 14.86 5.50 10.64
C VAL A 148 13.41 5.56 11.13
N ALA A 149 12.96 6.73 11.59
CA ALA A 149 11.55 6.92 11.99
C ALA A 149 10.60 6.67 10.82
N LYS A 150 10.90 7.21 9.63
CA LYS A 150 10.11 6.98 8.42
C LYS A 150 10.11 5.50 8.00
N ASN A 151 11.24 4.81 8.09
CA ASN A 151 11.33 3.38 7.78
C ASN A 151 10.49 2.54 8.74
N ARG A 152 10.54 2.84 10.05
CA ARG A 152 9.72 2.17 11.06
C ARG A 152 8.23 2.33 10.74
N GLN A 153 7.81 3.54 10.36
CA GLN A 153 6.43 3.79 9.95
C GLN A 153 6.06 2.99 8.69
N GLN A 154 6.88 3.03 7.64
CA GLN A 154 6.63 2.29 6.40
C GLN A 154 6.54 0.77 6.64
N MET A 155 7.39 0.22 7.50
CA MET A 155 7.35 -1.19 7.87
C MET A 155 6.11 -1.54 8.68
N PHE A 156 5.72 -0.68 9.63
CA PHE A 156 4.48 -0.84 10.38
C PHE A 156 3.25 -0.82 9.46
N ASP A 157 3.19 0.11 8.52
CA ASP A 157 2.08 0.21 7.57
C ASP A 157 2.00 -1.02 6.67
N LYS A 158 3.13 -1.54 6.19
CA LYS A 158 3.19 -2.77 5.38
C LYS A 158 2.67 -3.97 6.15
N VAL A 159 3.14 -4.16 7.39
CA VAL A 159 2.68 -5.26 8.25
C VAL A 159 1.20 -5.12 8.57
N SER A 160 0.74 -3.91 8.89
CA SER A 160 -0.67 -3.64 9.20
C SER A 160 -1.58 -3.91 8.01
N ARG A 161 -1.15 -3.55 6.78
CA ARG A 161 -1.89 -3.87 5.56
C ARG A 161 -1.95 -5.37 5.30
N ARG A 162 -0.84 -6.09 5.47
CA ARG A 162 -0.80 -7.55 5.31
C ARG A 162 -1.75 -8.24 6.29
N LYS A 163 -1.68 -7.90 7.58
CA LYS A 163 -2.60 -8.42 8.60
C LYS A 163 -4.07 -8.23 8.22
N LYS A 164 -4.42 -7.04 7.72
CA LYS A 164 -5.79 -6.77 7.25
C LYS A 164 -6.18 -7.62 6.05
N LEU A 165 -5.27 -7.89 5.12
CA LEU A 165 -5.53 -8.78 3.99
C LEU A 165 -5.73 -10.22 4.48
N ASP A 166 -4.85 -10.71 5.35
CA ASP A 166 -4.95 -12.05 5.94
C ASP A 166 -6.29 -12.21 6.69
N GLU A 167 -6.71 -11.21 7.48
CA GLU A 167 -8.01 -11.19 8.15
C GLU A 167 -9.20 -11.21 7.18
N LEU A 168 -9.09 -10.51 6.04
CA LEU A 168 -10.13 -10.51 5.01
C LEU A 168 -10.21 -11.85 4.30
N GLU A 169 -9.07 -12.50 4.02
CA GLU A 169 -9.02 -13.84 3.42
C GLU A 169 -9.64 -14.89 4.35
N ILE A 170 -9.32 -14.83 5.65
CA ILE A 170 -9.94 -15.69 6.67
C ILE A 170 -11.46 -15.50 6.68
N ARG A 171 -11.94 -14.26 6.74
CA ARG A 171 -13.38 -13.96 6.73
C ARG A 171 -14.06 -14.40 5.44
N GLN A 172 -13.40 -14.23 4.30
CA GLN A 172 -13.93 -14.69 3.02
C GLN A 172 -14.10 -16.20 3.04
N HIS A 173 -13.12 -16.94 3.55
CA HIS A 173 -13.19 -18.39 3.67
C HIS A 173 -14.31 -18.84 4.63
N GLU A 174 -14.44 -18.19 5.79
CA GLU A 174 -15.53 -18.45 6.75
C GLU A 174 -16.92 -18.22 6.13
N LEU A 175 -17.07 -17.15 5.34
CA LEU A 175 -18.32 -16.89 4.62
C LEU A 175 -18.64 -17.94 3.56
N LEU A 176 -17.63 -18.49 2.88
CA LEU A 176 -17.83 -19.58 1.92
C LEU A 176 -18.30 -20.86 2.62
N LEU A 177 -17.65 -21.24 3.73
CA LEU A 177 -18.07 -22.37 4.53
C LEU A 177 -19.48 -22.18 5.09
N ALA A 178 -19.81 -20.97 5.57
CA ALA A 178 -21.14 -20.67 6.08
C ALA A 178 -22.23 -20.80 4.98
N LYS A 179 -21.91 -20.47 3.72
CA LYS A 179 -22.83 -20.72 2.59
C LYS A 179 -23.08 -22.21 2.38
N GLU A 180 -22.08 -23.05 2.64
CA GLU A 180 -22.16 -24.51 2.56
C GLU A 180 -22.73 -25.14 3.85
N GLY A 181 -23.01 -24.33 4.89
CA GLY A 181 -23.47 -24.79 6.20
C GLY A 181 -22.38 -25.39 7.08
N LEU A 182 -21.11 -25.23 6.69
CA LEU A 182 -19.92 -25.71 7.38
C LEU A 182 -19.31 -24.61 8.26
N THR A 183 -18.56 -25.00 9.29
CA THR A 183 -17.86 -24.06 10.20
C THR A 183 -16.38 -24.40 10.29
N THR A 184 -15.53 -23.37 10.46
CA THR A 184 -14.07 -23.51 10.66
C THR A 184 -13.69 -23.94 12.08
N LEU A 185 -14.57 -23.74 13.04
CA LEU A 185 -14.31 -24.03 14.45
C LEU A 185 -14.36 -25.54 14.70
N ASP A 186 -13.40 -26.05 15.48
CA ASP A 186 -13.47 -27.40 16.03
C ASP A 186 -14.73 -27.52 16.90
N ALA A 187 -15.32 -28.72 16.87
CA ALA A 187 -16.50 -29.01 17.68
C ALA A 187 -16.14 -28.82 19.17
N THR A 188 -16.75 -27.82 19.81
CA THR A 188 -16.62 -27.68 21.26
C THR A 188 -17.15 -28.96 21.94
N PRO A 189 -16.65 -29.36 23.12
CA PRO A 189 -17.11 -30.57 23.81
C PRO A 189 -18.64 -30.59 24.04
N LEU A 190 -19.23 -29.40 24.24
CA LEU A 190 -20.68 -29.21 24.32
C LEU A 190 -21.38 -29.42 22.98
N HIS A 191 -20.78 -28.97 21.88
CA HIS A 191 -21.29 -29.20 20.53
C HIS A 191 -21.22 -30.68 20.17
N GLU A 192 -20.11 -31.37 20.45
CA GLU A 192 -20.02 -32.83 20.25
C GLU A 192 -21.05 -33.60 21.08
N ALA A 193 -21.24 -33.23 22.35
CA ALA A 193 -22.26 -33.86 23.20
C ALA A 193 -23.67 -33.64 22.66
N ARG A 194 -23.95 -32.45 22.10
CA ARG A 194 -25.21 -32.12 21.44
C ARG A 194 -25.41 -32.94 20.17
N GLU A 195 -24.40 -33.02 19.29
CA GLU A 195 -24.47 -33.83 18.07
C GLU A 195 -24.68 -35.32 18.41
N ARG A 196 -23.94 -35.87 19.37
CA ARG A 196 -24.15 -37.25 19.86
C ARG A 196 -25.55 -37.48 20.42
N TYR A 197 -26.13 -36.49 21.10
CA TYR A 197 -27.51 -36.56 21.59
C TYR A 197 -28.51 -36.64 20.44
N TRP A 198 -28.37 -35.77 19.43
CA TRP A 198 -29.24 -35.77 18.26
C TRP A 198 -29.08 -37.03 17.42
N GLU A 199 -27.85 -37.52 17.19
CA GLU A 199 -27.61 -38.82 16.53
C GLU A 199 -28.27 -39.98 17.27
N HIS A 200 -28.21 -39.99 18.61
CA HIS A 200 -28.84 -41.02 19.41
C HIS A 200 -30.37 -40.94 19.34
N ILE A 201 -30.95 -39.73 19.29
CA ILE A 201 -32.38 -39.54 19.06
C ILE A 201 -32.78 -40.00 17.65
N ASP A 202 -32.05 -39.62 16.61
CA ASP A 202 -32.35 -40.02 15.22
C ASP A 202 -32.27 -41.53 15.03
N LYS A 203 -31.28 -42.19 15.65
CA LYS A 203 -31.17 -43.65 15.68
C LYS A 203 -32.36 -44.31 16.39
N LYS A 204 -32.86 -43.71 17.49
CA LYS A 204 -34.02 -44.23 18.22
C LYS A 204 -35.35 -43.93 17.53
N SER A 205 -35.46 -42.81 16.83
CA SER A 205 -36.66 -42.40 16.12
C SER A 205 -36.76 -42.99 14.71
N GLY A 206 -35.67 -43.56 14.18
CA GLY A 206 -35.60 -44.14 12.85
C GLY A 206 -35.77 -43.10 11.75
N GLY A 207 -35.32 -41.86 11.98
CA GLY A 207 -35.45 -40.74 11.03
C GLY A 207 -36.85 -40.11 10.96
N LYS A 208 -37.76 -40.46 11.88
CA LYS A 208 -39.01 -39.73 12.08
C LYS A 208 -38.75 -38.61 13.08
N ASP A 209 -39.27 -37.40 12.82
CA ASP A 209 -39.25 -36.31 13.80
C ASP A 209 -39.74 -36.88 15.13
N PRO A 210 -38.96 -36.75 16.23
CA PRO A 210 -39.35 -37.30 17.51
C PRO A 210 -40.73 -36.74 17.83
N SER A 211 -41.72 -37.62 17.94
CA SER A 211 -43.09 -37.25 18.27
C SER A 211 -43.07 -36.64 19.67
N LEU A 212 -42.86 -35.33 19.72
CA LEU A 212 -42.89 -34.56 20.94
C LEU A 212 -44.25 -34.82 21.60
N PRO A 213 -44.29 -35.14 22.91
CA PRO A 213 -45.52 -35.14 23.67
C PRO A 213 -46.29 -33.84 23.39
N TYR A 214 -47.62 -33.93 23.29
CA TYR A 214 -48.47 -32.83 22.83
C TYR A 214 -48.18 -31.49 23.53
N ASP A 215 -47.88 -31.52 24.83
CA ASP A 215 -47.57 -30.32 25.61
C ASP A 215 -46.25 -29.67 25.20
N GLN A 216 -45.23 -30.46 24.86
CA GLN A 216 -43.94 -29.97 24.37
C GLN A 216 -44.06 -29.42 22.95
N TYR A 217 -44.84 -30.07 22.08
CA TYR A 217 -45.18 -29.56 20.75
C TYR A 217 -45.91 -28.20 20.83
N ARG A 218 -46.86 -28.08 21.76
CA ARG A 218 -47.61 -26.84 22.00
C ARG A 218 -46.72 -25.69 22.50
N GLN A 219 -45.73 -26.00 23.34
CA GLN A 219 -44.73 -25.01 23.79
C GLN A 219 -43.77 -24.61 22.66
N MET A 220 -43.34 -25.56 21.83
CA MET A 220 -42.47 -25.29 20.68
C MET A 220 -43.14 -24.39 19.62
N LYS A 221 -44.46 -24.54 19.44
CA LYS A 221 -45.29 -23.70 18.56
C LYS A 221 -45.70 -22.36 19.18
N LYS A 222 -45.42 -22.12 20.46
CA LYS A 222 -45.77 -20.87 21.14
C LYS A 222 -44.88 -19.74 20.64
N LYS A 223 -45.44 -18.52 20.58
CA LYS A 223 -44.74 -17.30 20.16
C LYS A 223 -43.49 -17.10 21.02
N GLY A 224 -42.30 -17.16 20.40
CA GLY A 224 -41.00 -17.08 21.08
C GLY A 224 -40.22 -18.39 21.20
N GLY A 225 -40.76 -19.54 20.77
CA GLY A 225 -40.01 -20.80 20.71
C GLY A 225 -39.11 -20.92 19.47
N ASP A 226 -38.24 -21.93 19.44
CA ASP A 226 -37.25 -22.16 18.37
C ASP A 226 -37.86 -22.19 16.95
N PHE A 227 -39.08 -22.74 16.82
CA PHE A 227 -39.78 -22.79 15.53
C PHE A 227 -40.25 -21.40 15.08
N TYR A 228 -40.69 -20.56 16.03
CA TYR A 228 -41.07 -19.16 15.78
C TYR A 228 -39.84 -18.30 15.44
N ALA A 229 -38.72 -18.50 16.13
CA ALA A 229 -37.45 -17.81 15.86
C ALA A 229 -36.93 -18.15 14.45
N LYS A 230 -36.86 -19.44 14.09
CA LYS A 230 -36.48 -19.90 12.74
C LYS A 230 -37.40 -19.38 11.63
N MET A 231 -38.67 -19.10 11.93
CA MET A 231 -39.60 -18.54 10.94
C MET A 231 -39.42 -17.02 10.76
N ARG A 232 -38.95 -16.32 11.79
CA ARG A 232 -38.80 -14.86 11.82
C ARG A 232 -37.40 -14.39 11.40
N ASP A 233 -36.37 -15.21 11.62
CA ASP A 233 -34.99 -14.95 11.17
C ASP A 233 -34.80 -15.22 9.67
N LYS A 234 -35.76 -15.89 9.01
CA LYS A 234 -35.76 -15.96 7.55
C LYS A 234 -35.98 -14.55 6.99
N PRO A 235 -35.13 -14.06 6.07
CA PRO A 235 -35.35 -12.76 5.43
C PRO A 235 -36.72 -12.78 4.76
N GLN A 236 -37.66 -11.97 5.25
CA GLN A 236 -38.97 -11.83 4.61
C GLN A 236 -38.81 -11.01 3.33
N PRO A 237 -39.52 -11.36 2.24
CA PRO A 237 -39.57 -10.51 1.07
C PRO A 237 -40.11 -9.14 1.49
N ASN A 238 -39.37 -8.08 1.17
CA ASN A 238 -39.71 -6.71 1.52
C ASN A 238 -40.95 -6.26 0.72
N PHE A 239 -42.15 -6.45 1.26
CA PHE A 239 -43.42 -5.95 0.68
C PHE A 239 -43.53 -4.40 0.63
N ILE A 240 -42.44 -3.67 0.92
CA ILE A 240 -42.38 -2.21 0.80
C ILE A 240 -42.21 -1.78 -0.66
N ALA A 241 -41.74 -2.67 -1.55
CA ALA A 241 -41.51 -2.35 -2.96
C ALA A 241 -42.80 -2.31 -3.83
N GLU A 242 -43.93 -2.85 -3.37
CA GLU A 242 -45.17 -2.93 -4.16
C GLU A 242 -46.17 -1.79 -3.91
N LYS A 243 -45.87 -0.82 -3.04
CA LYS A 243 -46.73 0.35 -2.79
C LYS A 243 -46.35 1.59 -3.60
N PHE A 244 -45.37 1.49 -4.50
CA PHE A 244 -44.92 2.58 -5.36
C PHE A 244 -44.81 2.16 -6.84
N ILE A 245 -45.83 1.46 -7.34
CA ILE A 245 -46.14 1.37 -8.77
C ILE A 245 -47.60 1.75 -8.95
#